data_AF-A0A821XQM0-F1
#
_entry.id   AF-A0A821XQM0-F1
#
_cell.length_a   1.000
_cell.length_b   1.000
_cell.length_c   1.000
_cell.angle_alpha   90.00
_cell.angle_beta   90.00
_cell.angle_gamma   90.00
#
_symmetry.space_group_name_H-M   'P 1'
#
loop_
_entity.id
_entity.type
_entity.pdbx_description
1 polymer ?
#
loop_
_entity_poly.entity_id
_entity_poly.type
_entity_poly.pdbx_seq_one_letter_code
_entity_poly.pdbx_strand_id
1 'polypeptide(L)'
;MATAGKDVVCRVGIKVPPFWPNEPALWFSQLEGQFALANITADATKFYHVTANLDYKYICEVKDVVSKPPSEGKYEKIKTELISRLSTSQQQRVRQLLTHEELGDRKPSQFLRHLQSLAGEDVPEQFIRSIWVSRLPDHVQAIMATQGDLPLESIARIVDKIYEIAPQLDRQVAATSQAGTPTSSIDLLTRRIDDLSRQVAALSTTSSSRSRYRGHSPRWRHRSRSRSNAGPGHCWFHRRFGSKATKCRAPCSFPPGNERRSQ
;
A
#
# COMPACT_ATOMS: atom_id res chain seq x y z
N MET A 1 -55.67 -15.35 67.58
CA MET A 1 -54.26 -15.78 67.40
C MET A 1 -54.11 -16.29 65.97
N ALA A 2 -53.61 -15.46 65.06
CA ALA A 2 -53.36 -15.86 63.68
C ALA A 2 -51.90 -16.35 63.57
N THR A 3 -51.73 -17.64 63.31
CA THR A 3 -50.43 -18.26 63.06
C THR A 3 -49.93 -17.84 61.68
N ALA A 4 -48.92 -16.96 61.64
CA ALA A 4 -48.20 -16.62 60.43
C ALA A 4 -47.50 -17.90 59.88
N GLY A 5 -47.96 -18.36 58.72
CA GLY A 5 -47.27 -19.39 57.96
C GLY A 5 -45.86 -18.90 57.62
N LYS A 6 -44.84 -19.61 58.08
CA LYS A 6 -43.46 -19.38 57.67
C LYS A 6 -43.31 -19.87 56.24
N ASP A 7 -43.31 -18.96 55.27
CA ASP A 7 -42.88 -19.26 53.91
C ASP A 7 -41.42 -19.76 53.96
N VAL A 8 -41.25 -21.05 53.70
CA VAL A 8 -39.94 -21.67 53.56
C VAL A 8 -39.40 -21.28 52.18
N VAL A 9 -38.66 -20.18 52.13
CA VAL A 9 -37.95 -19.77 50.91
C VAL A 9 -36.77 -20.71 50.69
N CYS A 10 -36.94 -21.72 49.86
CA CYS A 10 -35.84 -22.55 49.36
C CYS A 10 -34.92 -21.68 48.49
N ARG A 11 -33.78 -21.24 49.04
CA ARG A 11 -32.79 -20.48 48.28
C ARG A 11 -31.98 -21.42 47.40
N VAL A 12 -32.23 -21.37 46.10
CA VAL A 12 -31.39 -22.05 45.11
C VAL A 12 -30.05 -21.31 45.05
N GLY A 13 -28.94 -22.00 45.33
CA GLY A 13 -27.61 -21.44 45.14
C GLY A 13 -27.40 -21.08 43.68
N ILE A 14 -26.92 -19.86 43.41
CA ILE A 14 -26.63 -19.41 42.04
C ILE A 14 -25.57 -20.32 41.44
N LYS A 15 -25.88 -20.95 40.30
CA LYS A 15 -24.86 -21.55 39.44
C LYS A 15 -24.54 -20.56 38.34
N VAL A 16 -23.46 -19.82 38.52
CA VAL A 16 -23.00 -18.87 37.50
C VAL A 16 -22.35 -19.65 36.36
N PRO A 17 -22.81 -19.51 35.11
CA PRO A 17 -22.15 -20.12 33.97
C PRO A 17 -20.79 -19.45 33.71
N PRO A 18 -19.85 -20.18 33.07
CA PRO A 18 -18.58 -19.58 32.64
C PRO A 18 -18.84 -18.36 31.76
N PHE A 19 -17.97 -17.35 31.87
CA PHE A 19 -18.13 -16.10 31.13
C PHE A 19 -18.02 -16.32 29.62
N TRP A 20 -18.92 -15.69 28.84
CA TRP A 20 -18.92 -15.77 27.38
C TRP A 20 -18.41 -14.45 26.77
N PRO A 21 -17.12 -14.34 26.42
CA PRO A 21 -16.54 -13.11 25.89
C PRO A 21 -17.11 -12.72 24.52
N ASN A 22 -17.60 -13.69 23.75
CA ASN A 22 -18.22 -13.49 22.42
C ASN A 22 -19.60 -12.86 22.52
N GLU A 23 -20.35 -13.21 23.57
CA GLU A 23 -21.73 -12.81 23.75
C GLU A 23 -21.97 -12.38 25.22
N PRO A 24 -21.28 -11.32 25.69
CA PRO A 24 -21.37 -10.89 27.08
C PRO A 24 -22.81 -10.49 27.44
N ALA A 25 -23.56 -9.93 26.49
CA ALA A 25 -24.96 -9.56 26.67
C ALA A 25 -25.88 -10.76 26.97
N LEU A 26 -25.64 -11.91 26.31
CA LEU A 26 -26.41 -13.13 26.55
C LEU A 26 -26.02 -13.78 27.88
N TRP A 27 -24.72 -13.75 28.22
CA TRP A 27 -24.26 -14.19 29.54
C TRP A 27 -24.90 -13.37 30.67
N PHE A 28 -24.94 -12.03 30.55
CA PHE A 28 -25.62 -11.19 31.54
C PHE A 28 -27.13 -11.47 31.62
N SER A 29 -27.80 -11.71 30.49
CA SER A 29 -29.22 -12.10 30.47
C SER A 29 -29.46 -13.41 31.24
N GLN A 30 -28.59 -14.40 31.03
CA GLN A 30 -28.66 -15.68 31.75
C GLN A 30 -28.38 -15.50 33.25
N LEU A 31 -27.38 -14.68 33.59
CA LEU A 31 -27.01 -14.38 34.98
C LEU A 31 -28.14 -13.64 35.71
N GLU A 32 -28.83 -12.72 35.05
CA GLU A 32 -29.99 -12.01 35.60
C GLU A 32 -31.16 -12.94 35.88
N GLY A 33 -31.39 -13.92 35.00
CA GLY A 33 -32.34 -15.01 35.27
C GLY A 33 -32.00 -15.77 36.54
N GLN A 34 -30.71 -16.06 36.78
CA GLN A 34 -30.28 -16.71 38.03
C GLN A 34 -30.44 -15.82 39.27
N PHE A 35 -30.15 -14.52 39.15
CA PHE A 35 -30.39 -13.56 40.24
C PHE A 35 -31.86 -13.45 40.59
N ALA A 36 -32.74 -13.46 39.59
CA ALA A 36 -34.19 -13.44 39.79
C ALA A 36 -34.67 -14.70 40.52
N LEU A 37 -34.20 -15.89 40.10
CA LEU A 37 -34.55 -17.17 40.75
C LEU A 37 -34.03 -17.27 42.19
N ALA A 38 -32.87 -16.68 42.48
CA ALA A 38 -32.27 -16.66 43.82
C ALA A 38 -32.76 -15.49 44.71
N ASN A 39 -33.68 -14.65 44.23
CA ASN A 39 -34.15 -13.43 44.91
C ASN A 39 -33.04 -12.46 45.31
N ILE A 40 -32.02 -12.30 44.46
CA ILE A 40 -30.90 -11.40 44.70
C ILE A 40 -31.22 -10.04 44.11
N THR A 41 -31.62 -9.12 44.99
CA THR A 41 -31.96 -7.74 44.64
C THR A 41 -30.83 -6.75 44.94
N ALA A 42 -29.89 -7.13 45.82
CA ALA A 42 -28.78 -6.28 46.22
C ALA A 42 -27.75 -6.09 45.09
N ASP A 43 -27.58 -4.84 44.64
CA ASP A 43 -26.64 -4.42 43.58
C ASP A 43 -25.20 -4.84 43.89
N ALA A 44 -24.76 -4.66 45.15
CA ALA A 44 -23.43 -5.08 45.58
C ALA A 44 -23.21 -6.59 45.42
N THR A 45 -24.20 -7.42 45.79
CA THR A 45 -24.11 -8.87 45.66
C THR A 45 -24.01 -9.28 44.19
N LYS A 46 -24.82 -8.68 43.31
CA LYS A 46 -24.74 -8.92 41.86
C LYS A 46 -23.37 -8.54 41.29
N PHE A 47 -22.85 -7.37 41.68
CA PHE A 47 -21.52 -6.91 41.29
C PHE A 47 -20.42 -7.91 41.69
N TYR A 48 -20.42 -8.38 42.95
CA TYR A 48 -19.42 -9.34 43.40
C TYR A 48 -19.52 -10.68 42.66
N HIS A 49 -20.74 -11.16 42.37
CA HIS A 49 -20.93 -12.36 41.54
C HIS A 49 -20.35 -12.19 40.14
N VAL A 50 -20.53 -11.03 39.51
CA VAL A 50 -19.91 -10.76 38.20
C VAL A 50 -18.38 -10.80 38.33
N THR A 51 -17.80 -10.05 39.27
CA THR A 51 -16.35 -10.00 39.42
C THR A 51 -15.70 -11.34 39.76
N ALA A 52 -16.40 -12.21 40.49
CA ALA A 52 -15.89 -13.54 40.86
C ALA A 52 -15.88 -14.53 39.69
N ASN A 53 -16.66 -14.28 38.64
CA ASN A 53 -16.78 -15.17 37.47
C ASN A 53 -16.07 -14.63 36.23
N LEU A 54 -15.38 -13.50 36.33
CA LEU A 54 -14.56 -12.95 35.25
C LEU A 54 -13.10 -13.38 35.40
N ASP A 55 -12.50 -13.81 34.29
CA ASP A 55 -11.06 -14.06 34.25
C ASP A 55 -10.26 -12.75 34.34
N TYR A 56 -9.00 -12.86 34.76
CA TYR A 56 -8.08 -11.72 34.91
C TYR A 56 -8.02 -10.83 33.66
N LYS A 57 -8.03 -11.42 32.46
CA LYS A 57 -8.04 -10.69 31.19
C LYS A 57 -9.22 -9.72 31.10
N TYR A 58 -10.42 -10.17 31.45
CA TYR A 58 -11.65 -9.38 31.36
C TYR A 58 -11.78 -8.40 32.53
N ILE A 59 -11.26 -8.75 33.71
CA ILE A 59 -11.15 -7.81 34.84
C ILE A 59 -10.23 -6.63 34.48
N CYS A 60 -9.14 -6.88 33.73
CA CYS A 60 -8.27 -5.80 33.26
C CYS A 60 -8.99 -4.82 32.33
N GLU A 61 -9.88 -5.32 31.45
CA GLU A 61 -10.68 -4.48 30.57
C GLU A 61 -11.60 -3.52 31.34
N VAL A 62 -12.08 -3.89 32.53
CA VAL A 62 -12.96 -3.06 33.39
C VAL A 62 -12.29 -2.65 34.71
N LYS A 63 -10.95 -2.58 34.74
CA LYS A 63 -10.16 -2.32 35.96
C LYS A 63 -10.57 -1.05 36.70
N ASP A 64 -10.92 0.00 35.96
CA ASP A 64 -11.38 1.28 36.51
C ASP A 64 -12.71 1.15 37.27
N VAL A 65 -13.65 0.36 36.74
CA VAL A 65 -14.94 0.08 37.38
C VAL A 65 -14.75 -0.76 38.64
N VAL A 66 -13.82 -1.72 38.61
CA VAL A 66 -13.52 -2.59 39.76
C VAL A 66 -12.71 -1.86 40.83
N SER A 67 -11.76 -1.01 40.45
CA SER A 67 -10.90 -0.27 41.38
C SER A 67 -11.60 0.92 42.03
N LYS A 68 -12.58 1.53 41.34
CA LYS A 68 -13.36 2.67 41.86
C LYS A 68 -14.85 2.44 41.56
N PRO A 69 -15.50 1.52 42.29
CA PRO A 69 -16.91 1.24 42.06
C PRO A 69 -17.77 2.46 42.44
N PRO A 70 -18.78 2.82 41.63
CA PRO A 70 -19.72 3.90 41.97
C PRO A 70 -20.52 3.56 43.24
N SER A 71 -21.07 4.56 43.91
CA SER A 71 -21.84 4.39 45.15
C SER A 71 -23.16 3.63 44.92
N GLU A 72 -23.81 3.83 43.78
CA GLU A 72 -25.04 3.17 43.35
C GLU A 72 -24.92 2.69 41.89
N GLY A 73 -25.62 1.61 41.53
CA GLY A 73 -25.65 1.08 40.17
C GLY A 73 -24.35 0.40 39.73
N LYS A 74 -23.64 -0.26 40.65
CA LYS A 74 -22.38 -0.96 40.38
C LYS A 74 -22.55 -2.05 39.32
N TYR A 75 -23.63 -2.82 39.41
CA TYR A 75 -23.95 -3.89 38.48
C TYR A 75 -24.22 -3.37 37.07
N GLU A 76 -25.10 -2.37 36.93
CA GLU A 76 -25.42 -1.81 35.62
C GLU A 76 -24.19 -1.16 34.96
N LYS A 77 -23.35 -0.49 35.77
CA LYS A 77 -22.11 0.10 35.25
C LYS A 77 -21.11 -0.94 34.77
N ILE A 78 -20.85 -2.00 35.54
CA ILE A 78 -19.93 -3.06 35.08
C ILE A 78 -20.50 -3.81 33.87
N LYS A 79 -21.81 -4.05 33.83
CA LYS A 79 -22.49 -4.67 32.69
C LYS A 79 -22.31 -3.85 31.41
N THR A 80 -22.66 -2.57 31.46
CA THR A 80 -22.58 -1.66 30.31
C THR A 80 -21.15 -1.47 29.82
N GLU A 81 -20.20 -1.22 30.72
CA GLU A 81 -18.78 -1.05 30.38
C GLU A 81 -18.16 -2.34 29.84
N LEU A 82 -18.45 -3.49 30.46
CA LEU A 82 -17.90 -4.77 30.01
C LEU A 82 -18.41 -5.13 28.61
N ILE A 83 -19.71 -4.98 28.36
CA ILE A 83 -20.30 -5.21 27.03
C ILE A 83 -19.68 -4.23 26.02
N SER A 84 -19.64 -2.94 26.34
CA SER A 84 -19.13 -1.90 25.43
C SER A 84 -17.66 -2.12 25.05
N ARG A 85 -16.80 -2.41 26.03
CA ARG A 85 -15.36 -2.60 25.80
C ARG A 85 -15.06 -3.89 25.04
N LEU A 86 -15.75 -4.99 25.37
CA LEU A 86 -15.59 -6.24 24.63
C LEU A 86 -16.08 -6.12 23.20
N SER A 87 -17.24 -5.48 22.97
CA SER A 87 -17.73 -5.22 21.62
C SER A 87 -16.80 -4.31 20.82
N THR A 88 -16.24 -3.25 21.44
CA THR A 88 -15.29 -2.35 20.77
C THR A 88 -13.99 -3.08 20.41
N SER A 89 -13.45 -3.89 21.33
CA SER A 89 -12.27 -4.70 21.10
C SER A 89 -12.48 -5.74 19.98
N GLN A 90 -13.65 -6.39 19.95
CA GLN A 90 -14.03 -7.29 18.85
C GLN A 90 -14.12 -6.54 17.52
N GLN A 91 -14.80 -5.40 17.48
CA GLN A 91 -14.90 -4.57 16.27
C GLN A 91 -13.54 -4.09 15.78
N GLN A 92 -12.64 -3.70 16.68
CA GLN A 92 -11.29 -3.29 16.33
C GLN A 92 -10.50 -4.44 15.72
N ARG A 93 -10.58 -5.65 16.28
CA ARG A 93 -9.96 -6.85 15.69
C ARG A 93 -10.52 -7.16 14.30
N VAL A 94 -11.84 -7.13 14.13
CA VAL A 94 -12.47 -7.36 12.81
C VAL A 94 -12.03 -6.30 11.80
N ARG A 95 -11.98 -5.02 12.20
CA ARG A 95 -11.46 -3.94 11.34
C ARG A 95 -9.99 -4.15 10.98
N GLN A 96 -9.16 -4.55 11.95
CA GLN A 96 -7.75 -4.85 11.70
C GLN A 96 -7.59 -5.98 10.67
N LEU A 97 -8.37 -7.07 10.79
CA LEU A 97 -8.37 -8.17 9.83
C LEU A 97 -8.79 -7.74 8.41
N LEU A 98 -9.67 -6.75 8.28
CA LEU A 98 -10.17 -6.29 6.97
C LEU A 98 -9.26 -5.23 6.32
N THR A 99 -8.69 -4.31 7.10
CA THR A 99 -8.07 -3.08 6.57
C THR A 99 -6.55 -3.08 6.60
N HIS A 100 -5.92 -3.76 7.57
CA HIS A 100 -4.49 -3.59 7.84
C HIS A 100 -3.62 -4.81 7.50
N GLU A 101 -4.23 -5.95 7.15
CA GLU A 101 -3.49 -7.18 6.90
C GLU A 101 -3.34 -7.46 5.40
N GLU A 102 -2.11 -7.32 4.92
CA GLU A 102 -1.67 -7.66 3.56
C GLU A 102 -0.82 -8.93 3.60
N LEU A 103 -0.95 -9.77 2.56
CA LEU A 103 -0.16 -11.00 2.42
C LEU A 103 1.35 -10.70 2.33
N GLY A 104 1.72 -9.60 1.66
CA GLY A 104 3.12 -9.20 1.43
C GLY A 104 3.94 -10.34 0.80
N ASP A 105 5.18 -10.50 1.29
CA ASP A 105 6.09 -11.60 0.90
C ASP A 105 5.91 -12.87 1.76
N ARG A 106 4.88 -12.92 2.62
CA ARG A 106 4.70 -14.03 3.56
C ARG A 106 4.12 -15.24 2.85
N LYS A 107 4.49 -16.43 3.32
CA LYS A 107 3.81 -17.66 2.87
C LYS A 107 2.33 -17.61 3.25
N PRO A 108 1.41 -18.02 2.37
CA PRO A 108 -0.02 -18.07 2.67
C PRO A 108 -0.38 -18.82 3.97
N SER A 109 0.34 -19.89 4.33
CA SER A 109 0.16 -20.57 5.62
C SER A 109 0.63 -19.77 6.84
N GLN A 110 1.66 -18.93 6.69
CA GLN A 110 2.12 -18.04 7.76
C GLN A 110 1.13 -16.89 7.95
N PHE A 111 0.61 -16.35 6.84
CA PHE A 111 -0.42 -15.32 6.89
C PHE A 111 -1.72 -15.83 7.51
N LEU A 112 -2.15 -17.05 7.19
CA LEU A 112 -3.32 -17.66 7.80
C LEU A 112 -3.16 -17.83 9.31
N ARG A 113 -2.00 -18.32 9.78
CA ARG A 113 -1.71 -18.42 11.23
C ARG A 113 -1.72 -17.06 11.91
N HIS A 114 -1.20 -16.03 11.24
CA HIS A 114 -1.26 -14.66 11.73
C HIS A 114 -2.70 -14.16 11.84
N LEU A 115 -3.53 -14.36 10.81
CA LEU A 115 -4.96 -14.01 10.84
C LEU A 115 -5.70 -14.76 11.96
N GLN A 116 -5.43 -16.05 12.16
CA GLN A 116 -6.00 -16.84 13.26
C GLN A 116 -5.58 -16.29 14.63
N SER A 117 -4.32 -15.91 14.79
CA SER A 117 -3.82 -15.33 16.05
C SER A 117 -4.44 -13.97 16.37
N LEU A 118 -4.73 -13.16 15.35
CA LEU A 118 -5.36 -11.85 15.50
C LEU A 118 -6.87 -11.94 15.73
N ALA A 119 -7.52 -12.89 15.06
CA ALA A 119 -8.92 -13.21 15.24
C ALA A 119 -9.22 -13.68 16.67
N GLY A 120 -8.39 -14.60 17.20
CA GLY A 120 -8.71 -15.35 18.41
C GLY A 120 -9.90 -16.30 18.21
N GLU A 121 -10.43 -16.86 19.31
CA GLU A 121 -11.60 -17.76 19.28
C GLU A 121 -12.94 -17.05 18.94
N ASP A 122 -12.90 -15.73 18.82
CA ASP A 122 -14.11 -14.89 18.77
C ASP A 122 -14.60 -14.66 17.33
N VAL A 123 -13.83 -15.09 16.33
CA VAL A 123 -14.14 -14.93 14.91
C VAL A 123 -14.29 -16.31 14.27
N PRO A 124 -15.41 -16.57 13.56
CA PRO A 124 -15.62 -17.86 12.93
C PRO A 124 -14.57 -18.15 11.87
N GLU A 125 -14.10 -19.40 11.83
CA GLU A 125 -13.07 -19.86 10.88
C GLU A 125 -13.47 -19.60 9.42
N GLN A 126 -14.77 -19.67 9.11
CA GLN A 126 -15.32 -19.36 7.78
C GLN A 126 -15.09 -17.89 7.37
N PHE A 127 -15.10 -16.97 8.32
CA PHE A 127 -14.83 -15.55 8.05
C PHE A 127 -13.33 -15.30 7.89
N ILE A 128 -12.49 -15.98 8.67
CA ILE A 128 -11.04 -15.95 8.47
C ILE A 128 -10.69 -16.51 7.09
N ARG A 129 -11.38 -17.59 6.67
CA ARG A 129 -11.26 -18.17 5.33
C ARG A 129 -11.58 -17.18 4.23
N SER A 130 -12.71 -16.46 4.32
CA SER A 130 -13.10 -15.52 3.27
C SER A 130 -12.11 -14.36 3.14
N ILE A 131 -11.61 -13.84 4.27
CA ILE A 131 -10.56 -12.81 4.28
C ILE A 131 -9.29 -13.36 3.65
N TRP A 132 -8.82 -14.53 4.08
CA TRP A 132 -7.62 -15.17 3.56
C TRP A 132 -7.70 -15.40 2.05
N VAL A 133 -8.81 -15.94 1.54
CA VAL A 133 -9.05 -16.14 0.10
C VAL A 133 -9.04 -14.83 -0.66
N SER A 134 -9.73 -13.80 -0.16
CA SER A 134 -9.83 -12.50 -0.82
C SER A 134 -8.50 -11.78 -1.00
N ARG A 135 -7.46 -12.20 -0.27
CA ARG A 135 -6.09 -11.66 -0.33
C ARG A 135 -5.13 -12.50 -1.16
N LEU A 136 -5.58 -13.64 -1.70
CA LEU A 136 -4.78 -14.47 -2.60
C LEU A 136 -4.96 -14.03 -4.07
N PRO A 137 -4.00 -14.32 -4.97
CA PRO A 137 -4.14 -14.07 -6.40
C PRO A 137 -5.33 -14.82 -7.03
N ASP A 138 -5.93 -14.24 -8.07
CA ASP A 138 -7.16 -14.76 -8.71
C ASP A 138 -7.08 -16.25 -9.12
N HIS A 139 -5.92 -16.67 -9.62
CA HIS A 139 -5.70 -18.06 -10.04
C HIS A 139 -5.75 -19.04 -8.85
N VAL A 140 -5.30 -18.61 -7.67
CA VAL A 140 -5.37 -19.38 -6.43
C VAL A 140 -6.78 -19.36 -5.87
N GLN A 141 -7.48 -18.22 -5.95
CA GLN A 141 -8.88 -18.11 -5.52
C GLN A 141 -9.79 -19.09 -6.29
N ALA A 142 -9.59 -19.24 -7.60
CA ALA A 142 -10.34 -20.18 -8.43
C ALA A 142 -10.13 -21.64 -8.01
N ILE A 143 -8.89 -22.02 -7.68
CA ILE A 143 -8.57 -23.37 -7.17
C ILE A 143 -9.25 -23.57 -5.81
N MET A 144 -9.20 -22.56 -4.94
CA MET A 144 -9.83 -22.59 -3.64
C MET A 144 -11.36 -22.68 -3.66
N ALA A 145 -12.01 -22.08 -4.66
CA ALA A 145 -13.46 -22.17 -4.85
C ALA A 145 -13.94 -23.63 -5.07
N THR A 146 -13.07 -24.51 -5.58
CA THR A 146 -13.35 -25.94 -5.77
C THR A 146 -13.07 -26.80 -4.53
N GLN A 147 -12.41 -26.25 -3.50
CA GLN A 147 -11.96 -26.97 -2.30
C GLN A 147 -12.72 -26.58 -1.02
N GLY A 148 -14.04 -26.43 -1.10
CA GLY A 148 -14.89 -25.96 0.00
C GLY A 148 -14.84 -26.77 1.31
N ASP A 149 -14.60 -28.08 1.22
CA ASP A 149 -14.77 -29.00 2.35
C ASP A 149 -13.48 -29.34 3.12
N LEU A 150 -12.34 -28.79 2.70
CA LEU A 150 -11.06 -29.07 3.35
C LEU A 150 -10.81 -28.14 4.54
N PRO A 151 -10.16 -28.64 5.61
CA PRO A 151 -9.78 -27.82 6.76
C PRO A 151 -8.76 -26.76 6.34
N LEU A 152 -8.84 -25.59 6.96
CA LEU A 152 -8.15 -24.37 6.53
C LEU A 152 -6.62 -24.55 6.46
N GLU A 153 -6.07 -25.31 7.40
CA GLU A 153 -4.63 -25.59 7.47
C GLU A 153 -4.13 -26.50 6.34
N SER A 154 -4.93 -27.50 5.94
CA SER A 154 -4.61 -28.35 4.79
C SER A 154 -4.61 -27.56 3.49
N ILE A 155 -5.54 -26.62 3.35
CA ILE A 155 -5.61 -25.73 2.20
C ILE A 155 -4.42 -24.76 2.20
N ALA A 156 -4.05 -24.20 3.36
CA ALA A 156 -2.85 -23.38 3.48
C ALA A 156 -1.60 -24.10 2.95
N ARG A 157 -1.47 -25.40 3.22
CA ARG A 157 -0.36 -26.22 2.68
C ARG A 157 -0.44 -26.44 1.17
N ILE A 158 -1.64 -26.59 0.61
CA ILE A 158 -1.84 -26.70 -0.83
C ILE A 158 -1.48 -25.38 -1.51
N VAL A 159 -1.94 -24.26 -0.96
CA VAL A 159 -1.66 -22.93 -1.47
C VAL A 159 -0.17 -22.58 -1.34
N ASP A 160 0.50 -22.97 -0.26
CA ASP A 160 1.96 -22.84 -0.14
C ASP A 160 2.70 -23.59 -1.25
N LYS A 161 2.27 -24.82 -1.60
CA LYS A 161 2.85 -25.57 -2.72
C LYS A 161 2.58 -24.88 -4.05
N ILE A 162 1.37 -24.34 -4.24
CA ILE A 162 1.05 -23.54 -5.42
C ILE A 162 1.98 -22.34 -5.48
N TYR A 163 2.23 -21.64 -4.37
CA TYR A 163 3.14 -20.49 -4.29
C TYR A 163 4.61 -20.84 -4.53
N GLU A 164 5.05 -22.03 -4.11
CA GLU A 164 6.40 -22.56 -4.39
C GLU A 164 6.58 -22.91 -5.87
N ILE A 165 5.50 -23.32 -6.53
CA ILE A 165 5.43 -23.55 -7.98
C ILE A 165 5.11 -22.24 -8.73
N ALA A 166 4.52 -21.24 -8.08
CA ALA A 166 4.02 -20.00 -8.68
C ALA A 166 5.04 -18.96 -9.15
N PRO A 167 6.36 -18.97 -8.84
CA PRO A 167 7.29 -18.19 -9.67
C PRO A 167 7.22 -18.62 -11.15
N GLN A 168 6.60 -19.77 -11.45
CA GLN A 168 6.28 -20.25 -12.79
C GLN A 168 4.90 -19.75 -13.29
N LEU A 169 3.93 -19.42 -12.42
CA LEU A 169 2.54 -19.09 -12.80
C LEU A 169 2.30 -17.62 -13.14
N ASP A 170 2.92 -16.69 -12.41
CA ASP A 170 3.01 -15.28 -12.87
C ASP A 170 3.81 -15.17 -14.17
N ARG A 171 4.66 -16.16 -14.44
CA ARG A 171 5.37 -16.36 -15.71
C ARG A 171 4.54 -17.13 -16.75
N GLN A 172 3.48 -17.85 -16.35
CA GLN A 172 2.66 -18.67 -17.25
C GLN A 172 1.35 -18.04 -17.71
N VAL A 173 0.86 -16.96 -17.07
CA VAL A 173 -0.10 -16.06 -17.77
C VAL A 173 0.55 -15.47 -19.02
N ALA A 174 1.88 -15.34 -19.01
CA ALA A 174 2.67 -15.03 -20.18
C ALA A 174 2.96 -16.26 -21.09
N ALA A 175 2.75 -17.50 -20.66
CA ALA A 175 3.12 -18.70 -21.43
C ALA A 175 1.98 -19.29 -22.28
N THR A 176 0.71 -19.01 -22.02
CA THR A 176 -0.40 -19.44 -22.92
C THR A 176 -0.74 -18.39 -23.99
N SER A 177 0.14 -17.40 -24.16
CA SER A 177 0.22 -16.54 -25.33
C SER A 177 1.68 -16.22 -25.64
N GLN A 178 2.53 -17.25 -25.74
CA GLN A 178 3.90 -17.11 -26.23
C GLN A 178 4.26 -18.23 -27.22
N ALA A 179 4.28 -18.08 -28.55
CA ALA A 179 4.54 -16.94 -29.43
C ALA A 179 3.93 -15.57 -29.03
N GLY A 180 4.73 -14.67 -28.43
CA GLY A 180 4.25 -13.36 -27.96
C GLY A 180 4.78 -12.89 -26.60
N THR A 181 6.08 -12.68 -26.48
CA THR A 181 6.79 -12.03 -25.34
C THR A 181 6.03 -10.84 -24.71
N PRO A 182 5.97 -10.65 -23.37
CA PRO A 182 5.38 -9.47 -22.73
C PRO A 182 6.40 -8.32 -22.67
N THR A 183 7.67 -8.61 -22.94
CA THR A 183 8.68 -7.62 -23.32
C THR A 183 8.29 -6.93 -24.63
N SER A 184 7.50 -7.57 -25.50
CA SER A 184 7.15 -6.93 -26.77
C SER A 184 6.30 -5.69 -26.59
N SER A 185 5.37 -5.59 -25.65
CA SER A 185 4.53 -4.40 -25.54
C SER A 185 5.29 -3.20 -24.97
N ILE A 186 6.09 -3.39 -23.91
CA ILE A 186 6.97 -2.33 -23.41
C ILE A 186 8.08 -2.04 -24.42
N ASP A 187 8.77 -3.03 -24.99
CA ASP A 187 9.81 -2.79 -26.02
C ASP A 187 9.23 -2.18 -27.30
N LEU A 188 8.00 -2.53 -27.69
CA LEU A 188 7.31 -1.95 -28.85
C LEU A 188 6.85 -0.54 -28.51
N LEU A 189 6.35 -0.26 -27.31
CA LEU A 189 6.07 1.10 -26.87
C LEU A 189 7.36 1.92 -26.76
N THR A 190 8.45 1.36 -26.25
CA THR A 190 9.76 2.05 -26.15
C THR A 190 10.33 2.31 -27.54
N ARG A 191 10.27 1.33 -28.45
CA ARG A 191 10.64 1.52 -29.87
C ARG A 191 9.73 2.51 -30.58
N ARG A 192 8.44 2.54 -30.26
CA ARG A 192 7.47 3.46 -30.87
C ARG A 192 7.64 4.87 -30.31
N ILE A 193 8.04 5.01 -29.04
CA ILE A 193 8.47 6.28 -28.44
C ILE A 193 9.79 6.74 -29.04
N ASP A 194 10.76 5.85 -29.25
CA ASP A 194 12.03 6.18 -29.91
C ASP A 194 11.81 6.58 -31.37
N ASP A 195 10.95 5.86 -32.10
CA ASP A 195 10.62 6.19 -33.48
C ASP A 195 9.83 7.50 -33.57
N LEU A 196 8.87 7.72 -32.68
CA LEU A 196 8.14 8.99 -32.59
C LEU A 196 9.10 10.14 -32.21
N SER A 197 10.05 9.91 -31.31
CA SER A 197 11.10 10.88 -30.95
C SER A 197 12.00 11.21 -32.15
N ARG A 198 12.36 10.20 -32.97
CA ARG A 198 13.11 10.42 -34.21
C ARG A 198 12.29 11.16 -35.25
N GLN A 199 11.00 10.86 -35.40
CA GLN A 199 10.10 11.57 -36.30
C GLN A 199 9.90 13.03 -35.88
N VAL A 200 9.76 13.30 -34.58
CA VAL A 200 9.67 14.67 -34.04
C VAL A 200 10.99 15.43 -34.24
N ALA A 201 12.15 14.79 -34.03
CA ALA A 201 13.46 15.39 -34.33
C ALA A 201 13.62 15.67 -35.84
N ALA A 202 13.21 14.74 -36.71
CA ALA A 202 13.24 14.92 -38.16
C ALA A 202 12.30 16.06 -38.62
N LEU A 203 11.10 16.16 -38.05
CA LEU A 203 10.15 17.27 -38.30
C LEU A 203 10.68 18.60 -37.77
N SER A 204 11.38 18.61 -36.63
CA SER A 204 12.02 19.80 -36.04
C SER A 204 13.21 20.28 -36.90
N THR A 205 13.97 19.37 -37.50
CA THR A 205 15.04 19.72 -38.45
C THR A 205 14.50 20.16 -39.82
N THR A 206 13.40 19.59 -40.32
CA THR A 206 12.76 20.05 -41.58
C THR A 206 12.06 21.39 -41.42
N SER A 207 11.48 21.68 -40.25
CA SER A 207 10.93 23.01 -39.94
C SER A 207 12.03 24.07 -39.76
N SER A 208 13.21 23.70 -39.24
CA SER A 208 14.39 24.58 -39.24
C SER A 208 15.01 24.76 -40.64
N SER A 209 14.86 23.79 -41.54
CA SER A 209 15.42 23.82 -42.90
C SER A 209 14.53 24.55 -43.92
N ARG A 210 13.27 24.83 -43.60
CA ARG A 210 12.35 25.57 -44.50
C ARG A 210 12.45 27.09 -44.42
N SER A 211 13.35 27.65 -43.59
CA SER A 211 13.45 29.10 -43.40
C SER A 211 14.44 29.85 -44.30
N ARG A 212 15.15 29.24 -45.27
CA ARG A 212 16.09 30.01 -46.11
C ARG A 212 16.27 29.50 -47.54
N TYR A 213 15.26 29.66 -48.39
CA TYR A 213 15.49 29.75 -49.83
C TYR A 213 14.50 30.72 -50.52
N ARG A 214 14.84 32.02 -50.51
CA ARG A 214 14.48 32.98 -51.58
C ARG A 214 15.74 33.76 -51.94
N GLY A 215 16.14 33.71 -53.22
CA GLY A 215 17.25 34.50 -53.79
C GLY A 215 18.29 33.61 -54.49
N HIS A 216 18.08 33.16 -55.72
CA HIS A 216 18.31 33.84 -57.00
C HIS A 216 19.78 33.78 -57.51
N SER A 217 19.94 33.01 -58.59
CA SER A 217 20.96 33.07 -59.66
C SER A 217 22.41 32.56 -59.42
N PRO A 218 22.89 31.57 -60.21
CA PRO A 218 24.28 31.12 -60.16
C PRO A 218 25.16 31.93 -61.11
N ARG A 219 26.08 32.74 -60.55
CA ARG A 219 27.21 33.30 -61.31
C ARG A 219 28.48 32.58 -60.92
N TRP A 220 28.95 31.78 -61.87
CA TRP A 220 30.31 31.31 -62.06
C TRP A 220 31.37 32.27 -61.50
N ARG A 221 32.30 31.75 -60.69
CA ARG A 221 33.74 32.00 -60.83
C ARG A 221 34.55 31.18 -59.84
N HIS A 222 35.28 30.20 -60.39
CA HIS A 222 36.47 29.61 -59.79
C HIS A 222 37.41 30.68 -59.23
N ARG A 223 37.90 30.49 -58.00
CA ARG A 223 39.34 30.65 -57.68
C ARG A 223 39.63 30.14 -56.26
N SER A 224 40.09 28.90 -56.22
CA SER A 224 40.93 28.37 -55.15
C SER A 224 42.20 29.23 -55.07
N ARG A 225 42.46 29.85 -53.92
CA ARG A 225 43.81 30.30 -53.55
C ARG A 225 44.07 29.97 -52.09
N SER A 226 44.95 28.99 -51.95
CA SER A 226 45.74 28.60 -50.78
C SER A 226 46.05 29.79 -49.88
N ARG A 227 45.62 29.71 -48.61
CA ARG A 227 46.09 30.63 -47.57
C ARG A 227 47.44 30.13 -47.08
N SER A 228 48.49 30.66 -47.69
CA SER A 228 49.80 30.75 -47.08
C SER A 228 49.73 31.65 -45.84
N ASN A 229 50.16 31.08 -44.72
CA ASN A 229 50.70 31.69 -43.52
C ASN A 229 50.41 33.20 -43.30
N ALA A 230 49.24 33.53 -42.76
CA ALA A 230 48.97 34.86 -42.21
C ALA A 230 49.10 34.77 -40.68
N GLY A 231 50.24 35.23 -40.15
CA GLY A 231 50.49 35.29 -38.72
C GLY A 231 49.39 36.06 -37.96
N PRO A 232 49.08 35.66 -36.71
CA PRO A 232 48.10 36.35 -35.89
C PRO A 232 48.60 37.79 -35.62
N GLY A 233 47.83 38.79 -36.04
CA GLY A 233 48.15 40.21 -35.79
C GLY A 233 48.19 41.13 -37.02
N HIS A 234 48.04 40.62 -38.25
CA HIS A 234 47.96 41.49 -39.44
C HIS A 234 46.52 41.97 -39.72
N CYS A 235 46.37 43.27 -40.02
CA CYS A 235 45.08 43.85 -40.41
C CYS A 235 44.60 43.32 -41.77
N TRP A 236 43.31 43.49 -42.06
CA TRP A 236 42.68 42.98 -43.29
C TRP A 236 43.44 43.36 -44.58
N PHE A 237 43.91 44.60 -44.68
CA PHE A 237 44.67 45.07 -45.85
C PHE A 237 45.98 44.28 -46.05
N HIS A 238 46.78 44.07 -45.00
CA HIS A 238 48.00 43.25 -45.07
C HIS A 238 47.71 41.75 -45.26
N ARG A 239 46.58 41.23 -44.77
CA ARG A 239 46.16 39.84 -45.07
C ARG A 239 45.80 39.63 -46.54
N ARG A 240 45.26 40.65 -47.21
CA ARG A 240 44.82 40.55 -48.61
C ARG A 240 45.90 40.96 -49.61
N PHE A 241 46.71 41.96 -49.29
CA PHE A 241 47.66 42.58 -50.22
C PHE A 241 49.14 42.47 -49.78
N GLY A 242 49.42 41.94 -48.59
CA GLY A 242 50.79 41.81 -48.07
C GLY A 242 51.51 43.16 -47.97
N SER A 243 52.81 43.18 -48.26
CA SER A 243 53.64 44.39 -48.27
C SER A 243 53.20 45.46 -49.29
N LYS A 244 52.32 45.11 -50.25
CA LYS A 244 51.77 46.06 -51.24
C LYS A 244 50.53 46.81 -50.73
N ALA A 245 50.16 46.68 -49.46
CA ALA A 245 48.98 47.31 -48.90
C ALA A 245 49.20 48.82 -48.69
N THR A 246 48.46 49.67 -49.42
CA THR A 246 48.59 51.14 -49.30
C THR A 246 47.96 51.75 -48.03
N LYS A 247 47.28 50.93 -47.22
CA LYS A 247 46.63 51.35 -45.97
C LYS A 247 46.87 50.34 -44.86
N CYS A 248 47.18 50.83 -43.67
CA CYS A 248 47.32 50.04 -42.44
C CYS A 248 46.27 50.46 -41.42
N ARG A 249 45.67 49.52 -40.68
CA ARG A 249 44.75 49.80 -39.57
C ARG A 249 45.26 49.14 -38.30
N ALA A 250 45.53 49.94 -37.27
CA ALA A 250 45.97 49.44 -35.97
C ALA A 250 44.84 48.68 -35.23
N PRO A 251 45.18 47.68 -34.38
CA PRO A 251 46.53 47.15 -34.14
C PRO A 251 46.96 46.19 -35.26
N CYS A 252 48.11 46.46 -35.89
CA CYS A 252 48.68 45.63 -36.95
C CYS A 252 50.17 45.43 -36.70
N SER A 253 50.61 44.18 -36.59
CA SER A 253 52.01 43.82 -36.32
C SER A 253 52.89 43.72 -37.58
N PHE A 254 52.44 44.30 -38.71
CA PHE A 254 53.16 44.24 -39.98
C PHE A 254 54.23 45.36 -40.03
N PRO A 255 55.51 45.06 -40.36
CA PRO A 255 56.59 46.04 -40.31
C PRO A 255 56.31 47.23 -41.25
N PRO A 256 56.52 48.49 -40.80
CA PRO A 256 56.13 49.68 -41.54
C PRO A 256 57.03 49.90 -42.77
N GLY A 257 56.42 49.92 -43.96
CA GLY A 257 57.12 50.19 -45.23
C GLY A 257 56.28 50.97 -46.25
N ASN A 258 55.24 51.71 -45.80
CA ASN A 258 54.35 52.44 -46.69
C ASN A 258 54.32 53.94 -46.35
N GLU A 259 55.30 54.68 -46.88
CA GLU A 259 55.29 56.14 -46.90
C GLU A 259 54.34 56.68 -47.98
N ARG A 260 53.30 57.37 -47.49
CA ARG A 260 52.58 58.56 -48.00
C ARG A 260 52.39 58.79 -49.51
N ARG A 261 51.13 59.06 -49.89
CA ARG A 261 50.72 60.39 -50.42
C ARG A 261 49.20 60.56 -50.34
N SER A 262 48.76 61.52 -49.52
CA SER A 262 47.42 62.09 -49.54
C SER A 262 47.52 63.43 -50.29
N GLN A 263 46.68 63.62 -51.30
CA GLN A 263 46.12 64.93 -51.65
C GLN A 263 44.60 64.78 -51.54
#